data_AF-A0A392SB17-F1
#
_entry.id   AF-A0A392SB17-F1
#
_cell.length_a   1.000
_cell.length_b   1.000
_cell.length_c   1.000
_cell.angle_alpha   90.00
_cell.angle_beta   90.00
_cell.angle_gamma   90.00
#
_symmetry.space_group_name_H-M   'P 1'
#
loop_
_entity.id
_entity.type
_entity.pdbx_description
1 polymer ?
#
loop_
_entity_poly.entity_id
_entity_poly.type
_entity_poly.pdbx_seq_one_letter_code
_entity_poly.pdbx_strand_id
1 'polypeptide(L)' 'VGQFSGAATEDPHLHLRQFLEVASNFKNPGITQEAFRLRLFPYSPRDRAKSWLNSLESNSIATWNALA' A
#
# COMPACT_ATOMS: atom_id res chain seq x y z
N VAL A 1 -13.28 -0.12 2.65
CA VAL A 1 -11.92 0.19 3.14
C VAL A 1 -11.48 1.43 2.39
N GLY A 2 -11.17 2.49 3.14
CA GLY A 2 -11.02 3.85 2.61
C GLY A 2 -9.73 4.02 1.81
N GLN A 3 -9.80 4.81 0.74
CA GLN A 3 -8.59 5.24 0.04
C GLN A 3 -7.91 6.35 0.84
N PHE A 4 -6.60 6.20 1.08
CA PHE A 4 -5.81 7.16 1.85
C PHE A 4 -5.41 8.36 0.98
N SER A 5 -5.91 9.55 1.30
CA SER A 5 -5.57 10.77 0.55
C SER A 5 -4.26 11.42 0.99
N GLY A 6 -3.80 11.11 2.20
CA GLY A 6 -2.69 11.80 2.86
C GLY A 6 -3.14 13.11 3.53
N ALA A 7 -4.41 13.21 3.92
CA ALA A 7 -4.91 14.36 4.67
C ALA A 7 -4.41 14.32 6.12
N ALA A 8 -4.25 15.49 6.75
CA ALA A 8 -3.79 15.59 8.14
C ALA A 8 -4.73 14.92 9.16
N THR A 9 -5.99 14.68 8.77
CA THR A 9 -7.00 13.99 9.59
C THR A 9 -6.95 12.47 9.45
N GLU A 10 -6.20 11.94 8.49
CA GLU A 10 -6.07 10.50 8.25
C GLU A 10 -4.83 9.96 8.99
N ASP A 11 -4.97 8.83 9.67
CA ASP A 11 -3.85 8.14 10.31
C ASP A 11 -3.21 7.13 9.34
N PRO A 12 -1.95 7.33 8.92
CA PRO A 12 -1.25 6.40 8.03
C PRO A 12 -1.05 5.01 8.65
N HIS A 13 -0.93 4.90 9.97
CA HIS A 13 -0.78 3.60 10.64
C HIS A 13 -2.09 2.81 10.64
N LEU A 14 -3.21 3.50 10.84
CA LEU A 14 -4.54 2.89 10.74
C LEU A 14 -4.79 2.39 9.31
N HIS A 15 -4.46 3.20 8.30
CA HIS A 15 -4.54 2.79 6.89
C HIS A 15 -3.70 1.55 6.62
N LEU A 16 -2.44 1.53 7.06
CA LEU A 16 -1.54 0.39 6.85
C LEU A 16 -2.07 -0.89 7.52
N ARG A 17 -2.59 -0.79 8.75
CA ARG A 17 -3.20 -1.94 9.46
C ARG A 17 -4.40 -2.50 8.70
N GLN A 18 -5.31 -1.63 8.26
CA GLN A 18 -6.49 -2.04 7.48
C GLN A 18 -6.08 -2.66 6.13
N PHE A 19 -5.09 -2.08 5.46
CA PHE A 19 -4.55 -2.64 4.22
C PHE A 19 -3.97 -4.04 4.44
N LEU A 20 -3.16 -4.23 5.49
CA LEU A 20 -2.55 -5.53 5.82
C LEU A 20 -3.60 -6.59 6.17
N GLU A 21 -4.64 -6.22 6.92
CA GLU A 21 -5.76 -7.10 7.23
C GLU A 21 -6.47 -7.56 5.95
N VAL A 22 -6.85 -6.63 5.08
CA VAL A 22 -7.47 -6.93 3.78
C VAL A 22 -6.57 -7.80 2.92
N ALA A 23 -5.29 -7.44 2.78
CA ALA A 23 -4.34 -8.18 1.95
C ALA A 23 -4.14 -9.62 2.45
N SER A 24 -4.14 -9.82 3.78
CA SER A 24 -3.95 -11.14 4.39
C SER A 24 -5.08 -12.13 4.08
N ASN A 25 -6.28 -11.63 3.78
CA ASN A 25 -7.45 -12.45 3.41
C ASN A 25 -7.32 -13.04 2.00
N PHE A 26 -6.44 -12.51 1.16
CA PHE A 26 -6.19 -13.03 -0.17
C PHE A 26 -4.95 -13.91 -0.17
N LYS A 27 -5.15 -15.23 -0.27
CA LYS A 27 -4.08 -16.21 -0.47
C LYS A 27 -4.20 -16.77 -1.88
N ASN A 28 -3.25 -16.42 -2.75
CA ASN A 28 -3.18 -16.94 -4.11
C ASN A 28 -1.99 -17.92 -4.24
N PRO A 29 -2.23 -19.21 -4.56
CA PRO A 29 -1.15 -20.16 -4.81
C PRO A 29 -0.14 -19.61 -5.83
N GLY A 30 1.14 -19.60 -5.47
CA GLY A 30 2.22 -19.11 -6.33
C GLY A 30 2.52 -17.61 -6.24
N ILE A 31 1.78 -16.83 -5.45
CA ILE A 31 2.12 -15.43 -5.14
C ILE A 31 2.42 -15.30 -3.64
N THR A 32 3.60 -14.79 -3.29
CA THR A 32 3.93 -14.51 -1.89
C THR A 32 3.08 -13.36 -1.36
N GLN A 33 2.79 -13.37 -0.05
CA GLN A 33 2.03 -12.29 0.58
C GLN A 33 2.67 -10.91 0.38
N GLU A 34 4.01 -10.83 0.39
CA GLU A 34 4.73 -9.59 0.11
C GLU A 34 4.55 -9.12 -1.34
N ALA A 35 4.69 -10.01 -2.32
CA ALA A 35 4.47 -9.67 -3.72
C ALA A 35 3.03 -9.24 -3.98
N PHE A 36 2.07 -9.86 -3.30
CA PHE A 36 0.67 -9.46 -3.36
C PHE A 36 0.45 -8.06 -2.79
N ARG A 37 0.98 -7.78 -1.58
CA ARG A 37 0.91 -6.45 -0.95
C ARG A 37 1.53 -5.37 -1.83
N LEU A 38 2.72 -5.60 -2.38
CA LEU A 38 3.38 -4.66 -3.28
C LEU A 38 2.57 -4.37 -4.54
N ARG A 39 1.91 -5.38 -5.12
CA ARG A 39 1.04 -5.19 -6.29
C ARG A 39 -0.24 -4.44 -5.96
N LEU A 40 -0.79 -4.63 -4.76
CA LEU A 40 -2.07 -4.03 -4.38
C LEU A 40 -1.92 -2.62 -3.80
N PHE A 41 -0.80 -2.34 -3.14
CA PHE A 41 -0.57 -1.09 -2.42
C PHE A 41 -0.78 0.17 -3.28
N PRO A 42 -0.35 0.23 -4.56
CA PRO A 42 -0.58 1.39 -5.41
C PRO A 42 -2.06 1.77 -5.62
N TYR A 43 -2.99 0.86 -5.36
CA TYR A 43 -4.43 1.12 -5.47
C TYR A 43 -5.06 1.61 -4.16
N SER A 44 -4.32 1.56 -3.04
CA SER A 44 -4.81 1.98 -1.73
C SER A 44 -4.77 3.49 -1.46
N PRO A 45 -3.79 4.29 -1.96
CA PRO A 45 -3.82 5.73 -1.81
C PRO A 45 -4.56 6.43 -2.95
N ARG A 46 -5.01 7.66 -2.70
CA ARG A 46 -5.59 8.61 -3.66
C ARG A 46 -4.94 9.99 -3.53
N ASP A 47 -5.36 10.94 -4.37
CA ASP A 47 -4.99 12.35 -4.31
C ASP A 47 -3.48 12.61 -4.10
N ARG A 48 -3.11 13.29 -3.01
CA ARG A 48 -1.73 13.68 -2.72
C ARG A 48 -0.84 12.47 -2.42
N ALA A 49 -1.35 11.49 -1.66
CA ALA A 49 -0.62 10.26 -1.39
C ALA A 49 -0.35 9.45 -2.66
N LYS A 50 -1.32 9.39 -3.58
CA LYS A 50 -1.14 8.74 -4.89
C LYS A 50 -0.16 9.49 -5.78
N SER A 51 -0.21 10.83 -5.74
CA SER A 51 0.73 11.69 -6.49
C SER A 51 2.17 11.51 -5.98
N TRP A 52 2.37 11.45 -4.67
CA TRP A 52 3.67 11.14 -4.06
C TRP A 52 4.18 9.76 -4.47
N LEU A 53 3.33 8.73 -4.40
CA LEU A 53 3.73 7.38 -4.78
C LEU A 53 4.16 7.31 -6.26
N ASN A 54 3.46 8.03 -7.13
CA ASN A 54 3.77 8.10 -8.56
C ASN A 54 5.02 8.94 -8.87
N SER A 55 5.46 9.81 -7.96
CA SER A 55 6.68 10.62 -8.15
C SER A 55 7.96 9.88 -7.76
N LEU A 56 7.84 8.70 -7.14
CA LEU A 56 8.98 7.87 -6.78
C LEU A 56 9.60 7.25 -8.04
N GLU A 57 10.91 7.09 -8.04
CA GLU A 57 11.62 6.42 -9.12
C GLU A 57 11.17 4.95 -9.23
N SER A 58 11.22 4.41 -10.46
CA SER A 58 10.92 2.99 -10.69
C SER A 58 11.83 2.11 -9.83
N ASN A 59 11.28 1.07 -9.21
CA ASN A 59 12.00 0.16 -8.31
C ASN A 59 12.58 0.79 -7.02
N SER A 60 12.27 2.05 -6.72
CA SER A 60 12.60 2.65 -5.40
C SER A 60 11.99 1.88 -4.23
N ILE A 61 10.85 1.22 -4.46
CA ILE A 61 10.22 0.31 -3.52
C ILE A 61 10.29 -1.13 -4.06
N ALA A 62 11.42 -1.78 -3.78
CA ALA A 62 11.65 -3.17 -4.18
C ALA A 62 11.08 -4.21 -3.20
N THR A 63 10.86 -3.83 -1.94
CA THR A 63 10.37 -4.73 -0.88
C THR A 63 9.27 -4.07 -0.08
N TRP A 64 8.37 -4.86 0.51
CA TRP A 64 7.32 -4.35 1.39
C TRP A 64 7.91 -3.60 2.59
N ASN A 65 9.05 -4.08 3.09
CA ASN A 65 9.76 -3.48 4.22
C ASN A 65 10.42 -2.13 3.89
N ALA A 66 10.59 -1.78 2.61
CA ALA A 66 11.02 -0.45 2.19
C ALA A 66 9.86 0.57 2.18
N LEU A 67 8.62 0.08 2.31
CA LEU A 67 7.40 0.88 2.27
C LEU A 67 6.80 1.12 3.67
N ALA A 68 7.07 0.21 4.61
CA ALA A 68 6.59 0.23 6.00
C ALA A 68 7.55 0.99 6.92
#